data_AF-A0AAX2QMR0-F1
#
_entry.id   AF-A0AAX2QMR0-F1
#
_cell.length_a   1.000
_cell.length_b   1.000
_cell.length_c   1.000
_cell.angle_alpha   90.00
_cell.angle_beta   90.00
_cell.angle_gamma   90.00
#
_symmetry.space_group_name_H-M   'P 1'
#
loop_
_entity.id
_entity.type
_entity.pdbx_description
1 polymer ?
#
loop_
_entity_poly.entity_id
_entity_poly.type
_entity_poly.pdbx_seq_one_letter_code
_entity_poly.pdbx_strand_id
1 'polypeptide(L)' 'MDRDNLAALEESALPGANIRLFGDIALGTGEDIPDPYYGVPEGFELVYTRLLTGCCRLLETLGAERTSCSGNTSSVR' A
#
# COMPACT_ATOMS: atom_id res chain seq x y z
N MET A 1 -2.95 -5.40 5.31
CA MET A 1 -2.36 -5.70 3.97
C MET A 1 -3.02 -6.93 3.40
N ASP A 2 -3.23 -7.89 4.28
CA ASP A 2 -4.11 -9.03 4.11
C ASP A 2 -5.29 -8.95 5.10
N ARG A 3 -6.12 -9.99 5.11
CA ARG A 3 -7.25 -10.17 6.03
C ARG A 3 -6.85 -10.53 7.46
N ASP A 4 -5.72 -11.18 7.66
CA ASP A 4 -5.27 -11.53 9.02
C ASP A 4 -4.86 -10.28 9.80
N ASN A 5 -4.15 -9.34 9.15
CA ASN A 5 -3.88 -8.02 9.72
C ASN A 5 -5.17 -7.24 9.98
N LEU A 6 -6.13 -7.32 9.04
CA LEU A 6 -7.40 -6.62 9.17
C LEU A 6 -8.15 -7.11 10.41
N ALA A 7 -8.28 -8.43 10.57
CA ALA A 7 -8.93 -9.04 11.73
C ALA A 7 -8.23 -8.68 13.05
N ALA A 8 -6.89 -8.74 13.09
CA ALA A 8 -6.12 -8.40 14.29
C ALA A 8 -6.26 -6.91 14.69
N LEU A 9 -6.33 -6.02 13.70
CA LEU A 9 -6.57 -4.59 13.94
C LEU A 9 -8.01 -4.34 14.40
N GLU A 10 -9.00 -5.01 13.80
CA GLU A 10 -10.41 -4.90 14.20
C GLU A 10 -10.67 -5.40 15.63
N GLU A 11 -10.00 -6.48 16.04
CA GLU A 11 -10.13 -7.03 17.40
C GLU A 11 -9.63 -6.04 18.48
N SER A 12 -8.60 -5.26 18.16
CA SER A 12 -7.99 -4.29 19.08
C SER A 12 -8.47 -2.86 18.90
N ALA A 13 -9.36 -2.60 17.94
CA ALA A 13 -9.79 -1.26 17.57
C ALA A 13 -10.75 -0.65 18.59
N LEU A 14 -10.58 0.66 18.83
CA LEU A 14 -11.63 1.46 19.46
C LEU A 14 -12.83 1.63 18.51
N PRO A 15 -14.06 1.78 19.03
CA PRO A 15 -15.22 2.07 18.20
C PRO A 15 -15.00 3.29 17.30
N GLY A 16 -15.31 3.15 16.01
CA GLY A 16 -15.15 4.21 15.02
C GLY A 16 -13.77 4.29 14.34
N ALA A 17 -12.86 3.34 14.60
CA ALA A 17 -11.62 3.24 13.84
C ALA A 17 -11.89 3.00 12.35
N ASN A 18 -11.19 3.74 11.48
CA ASN A 18 -11.28 3.58 10.02
C ASN A 18 -10.21 2.58 9.55
N ILE A 19 -10.51 1.29 9.68
CA ILE A 19 -9.63 0.20 9.28
C ILE A 19 -10.18 -0.41 7.99
N ARG A 20 -9.33 -0.57 6.97
CA ARG A 20 -9.72 -1.02 5.63
C ARG A 20 -8.63 -1.89 5.03
N LEU A 21 -9.03 -2.87 4.22
CA LEU A 21 -8.11 -3.64 3.40
C LEU A 21 -7.49 -2.73 2.33
N PHE A 22 -6.17 -2.86 2.11
CA PHE A 22 -5.48 -2.10 1.07
C PHE A 22 -6.04 -2.41 -0.33
N GLY A 23 -6.27 -3.69 -0.63
CA GLY A 23 -6.86 -4.13 -1.90
C GLY A 23 -8.23 -3.51 -2.19
N ASP A 24 -9.04 -3.22 -1.17
CA ASP A 24 -10.32 -2.55 -1.34
C ASP A 24 -10.13 -1.06 -1.64
N ILE A 25 -9.38 -0.34 -0.79
CA ILE A 25 -9.34 1.12 -0.84
C ILE A 25 -8.36 1.69 -1.86
N ALA A 26 -7.25 1.00 -2.11
CA ALA A 26 -6.16 1.48 -2.95
C ALA A 26 -6.16 0.84 -4.35
N LEU A 27 -6.59 -0.42 -4.46
CA LEU A 27 -6.59 -1.16 -5.72
C LEU A 27 -7.99 -1.33 -6.33
N GLY A 28 -9.04 -1.34 -5.52
CA GLY A 28 -10.41 -1.62 -5.94
C GLY A 28 -10.64 -3.08 -6.35
N THR A 29 -9.75 -3.99 -5.93
CA THR A 29 -9.77 -5.42 -6.30
C THR A 29 -10.16 -6.32 -5.13
N GLY A 30 -10.03 -5.86 -3.89
CA GLY A 30 -10.25 -6.66 -2.67
C GLY A 30 -9.25 -7.80 -2.46
N GLU A 31 -8.14 -7.76 -3.20
CA GLU A 31 -7.04 -8.73 -3.08
C GLU A 31 -6.21 -8.49 -1.80
N ASP A 32 -5.68 -9.57 -1.24
CA ASP A 32 -4.66 -9.48 -0.20
C ASP A 32 -3.29 -9.19 -0.84
N ILE A 33 -2.45 -8.41 -0.15
CA ILE A 33 -1.05 -8.25 -0.54
C ILE A 33 -0.26 -9.41 0.08
N PRO A 34 0.41 -10.26 -0.72
CA PRO A 34 1.14 -11.40 -0.20
C PRO A 34 2.34 -10.95 0.64
N ASP A 35 2.61 -11.65 1.74
CA ASP A 35 3.82 -11.43 2.54
C ASP A 35 5.04 -12.03 1.81
N PRO A 36 6.04 -11.21 1.42
CA PRO A 36 7.20 -11.71 0.69
C PRO A 36 8.29 -12.30 1.60
N TYR A 37 8.17 -12.18 2.93
CA TYR A 37 9.27 -12.37 3.88
C TYR A 37 9.93 -13.75 3.84
N TYR A 38 9.16 -14.81 3.58
CA TYR A 38 9.65 -16.18 3.47
C TYR A 38 9.72 -16.70 2.02
N GLY A 39 9.53 -15.80 1.05
CA GLY A 39 9.52 -16.11 -0.37
C GLY A 39 10.89 -15.98 -1.05
N VAL A 40 10.85 -15.98 -2.37
CA VAL A 40 11.99 -15.64 -3.23
C VAL A 40 12.03 -14.13 -3.49
N PRO A 41 13.18 -13.55 -3.89
CA PRO A 41 13.31 -12.10 -4.10
C PRO A 41 12.25 -11.49 -5.02
N GLU A 42 11.77 -12.23 -6.02
CA GLU A 42 10.72 -11.79 -6.95
C GLU A 42 9.39 -11.48 -6.24
N GLY A 43 9.16 -12.07 -5.06
CA GLY A 43 8.02 -11.75 -4.21
C GLY A 43 8.03 -10.29 -3.73
N PHE A 44 9.20 -9.74 -3.44
CA PHE A 44 9.33 -8.33 -3.04
C PHE A 44 9.02 -7.38 -4.20
N GLU A 45 9.46 -7.69 -5.41
CA GLU A 45 9.16 -6.87 -6.61
C GLU A 45 7.66 -6.87 -6.93
N LEU A 46 7.00 -8.02 -6.79
CA LEU A 46 5.55 -8.13 -6.92
C LEU A 46 4.83 -7.23 -5.89
N VAL A 47 5.21 -7.35 -4.61
CA VAL A 47 4.62 -6.56 -3.52
C VAL A 47 4.88 -5.07 -3.74
N TYR A 48 6.10 -4.68 -4.07
CA TYR A 48 6.46 -3.30 -4.38
C TYR A 48 5.58 -2.72 -5.50
N THR A 49 5.43 -3.44 -6.61
CA THR A 49 4.61 -3.00 -7.75
C THR A 49 3.15 -2.78 -7.36
N ARG A 50 2.58 -3.68 -6.53
CA ARG A 50 1.21 -3.56 -6.03
C ARG A 50 1.03 -2.37 -5.11
N LEU A 51 1.95 -2.18 -4.16
CA LEU A 51 1.92 -1.05 -3.22
C LEU A 51 2.09 0.29 -3.96
N LEU A 52 3.04 0.38 -4.89
CA LEU A 52 3.24 1.58 -5.71
C LEU A 52 1.98 1.93 -6.48
N THR A 53 1.38 0.95 -7.18
CA THR A 53 0.15 1.14 -7.95
C THR A 53 -0.99 1.63 -7.08
N GLY A 54 -1.22 0.98 -5.93
CA GLY A 54 -2.29 1.34 -5.02
C GLY A 54 -2.09 2.72 -4.40
N CYS A 55 -0.87 3.05 -3.97
CA CYS A 55 -0.56 4.37 -3.42
C CYS A 55 -0.79 5.49 -4.44
N CYS A 56 -0.38 5.30 -5.70
CA CYS A 56 -0.65 6.28 -6.77
C CYS A 56 -2.15 6.53 -6.94
N ARG A 57 -2.96 5.47 -7.02
CA ARG A 57 -4.43 5.57 -7.14
C ARG A 57 -5.07 6.22 -5.92
N LEU A 58 -4.58 5.89 -4.73
CA LEU A 58 -5.09 6.45 -3.49
C LEU A 58 -4.82 7.96 -3.42
N LEU A 59 -3.62 8.41 -3.79
CA LEU A 59 -3.28 9.83 -3.86
C LEU A 59 -4.17 10.59 -4.84
N GLU A 60 -4.43 10.03 -6.02
CA GLU A 60 -5.37 10.59 -7.00
C GLU A 60 -6.79 10.72 -6.42
N THR A 61 -7.24 9.69 -5.69
CA THR A 61 -8.58 9.67 -5.04
C THR A 61 -8.69 10.69 -3.90
N LEU A 62 -7.61 10.88 -3.14
CA LEU A 62 -7.56 11.84 -2.03
C LEU A 62 -7.39 13.29 -2.51
N GLY A 63 -7.28 13.53 -3.82
CA GLY A 63 -7.06 14.86 -4.38
C GLY A 63 -5.69 15.43 -4.03
N ALA A 64 -4.73 14.58 -3.68
CA ALA A 64 -3.35 14.99 -3.50
C ALA A 64 -2.82 15.42 -4.88
N GLU A 65 -2.69 16.73 -5.07
CA GLU A 65 -2.13 17.29 -6.27
C GLU A 65 -0.72 16.72 -6.50
N ARG A 66 -0.42 16.40 -7.77
CA ARG A 66 0.86 15.84 -8.20
C ARG A 66 1.93 16.90 -7.99
N THR A 67 2.42 17.07 -6.77
CA THR A 67 3.62 17.85 -6.51
C THR A 67 4.73 17.08 -7.21
N SER A 68 5.10 17.57 -8.38
CA SER A 68 6.13 17.02 -9.25
C SER A 68 7.34 16.59 -8.42
N CYS A 69 7.56 15.29 -8.28
CA CYS A 69 8.83 14.76 -7.82
C CYS A 69 9.86 14.95 -8.95
N SER A 70 10.21 16.20 -9.25
CA SER A 70 11.44 16.49 -9.97
C SER A 70 12.58 16.20 -9.01
N GLY A 71 12.94 14.92 -8.87
CA GLY A 71 14.10 14.50 -8.10
C GLY A 71 15.35 15.04 -8.80
N ASN A 72 15.92 16.12 -8.27
CA ASN A 72 17.28 16.52 -8.57
C ASN A 72 18.18 15.46 -7.92
N THR A 73 18.68 14.51 -8.70
CA THR A 73 19.74 13.61 -8.22
C THR A 73 21.01 14.46 -8.04
N SER A 74 21.27 14.87 -6.80
CA SER A 74 22.55 15.45 -6.39
C SER A 74 23.65 14.41 -6.61
N SER A 75 24.35 14.49 -7.74
CA SER A 75 25.58 13.74 -7.99
C SER A 75 26.65 14.29 -7.06
N VAL A 76 26.97 13.58 -5.98
CA VAL A 76 28.18 13.83 -5.20
C VAL A 76 29.36 13.28 -6.00
N ARG A 77 30.32 14.17 -6.31
CA ARG A 77 31.64 13.82 -6.85
C ARG A 77 32.58 13.38 -5.74
#